data_AF-A0A0F9LKY6-F1
#
_entry.id   AF-A0A0F9LKY6-F1
#
_cell.length_a   1.000
_cell.length_b   1.000
_cell.length_c   1.000
_cell.angle_alpha   90.00
_cell.angle_beta   90.00
_cell.angle_gamma   90.00
#
_symmetry.space_group_name_H-M   'P 1'
#
loop_
_entity.id
_entity.type
_entity.pdbx_description
1 polymer ?
#
loop_
_entity_poly.entity_id
_entity_poly.type
_entity_poly.pdbx_seq_one_letter_code
_entity_poly.pdbx_strand_id
1 'polypeptide(L)'
;MATLFLINCGETSKKDDKSEIENVEEAVEDLKQGEKNGSEEWRTKAKAKWEKFRAESETVIESTDLKIEELRKKITESGVTEHEKFSKELDSLEVKNKRLKNKLAKRAHSFRGNLMGFSERAKERQHKFEEEFKHD
;
A
#
# COMPACT_ATOMS: atom_id res chain seq x y z
N MET A 1 -21.07 13.63 44.98
CA MET A 1 -21.38 13.06 43.66
C MET A 1 -20.08 12.96 42.89
N ALA A 2 -19.54 11.74 42.78
CA ALA A 2 -18.29 11.48 42.08
C ALA A 2 -18.62 11.15 40.63
N THR A 3 -18.44 12.12 39.74
CA THR A 3 -18.59 11.90 38.31
C THR A 3 -17.36 11.15 37.82
N LEU A 4 -17.53 9.86 37.58
CA LEU A 4 -16.60 8.99 36.89
C LEU A 4 -16.41 9.54 35.46
N PHE A 5 -15.30 10.22 35.18
CA PHE A 5 -14.88 10.43 33.81
C PHE A 5 -14.37 9.08 33.28
N LEU A 6 -15.26 8.36 32.62
CA LEU A 6 -14.91 7.25 31.74
C LEU A 6 -13.96 7.81 30.68
N ILE A 7 -12.67 7.53 30.85
CA ILE A 7 -11.68 7.67 29.78
C ILE A 7 -12.12 6.68 28.70
N ASN A 8 -12.83 7.23 27.72
CA ASN A 8 -13.29 6.59 26.51
C ASN A 8 -12.06 6.11 25.73
N CYS A 9 -11.62 4.88 26.04
CA CYS A 9 -10.68 4.13 25.24
C CYS A 9 -11.44 3.62 24.01
N GLY A 10 -11.50 4.42 22.94
CA GLY A 10 -12.19 3.94 21.75
C GLY A 10 -12.44 4.93 20.65
N GLU A 11 -11.49 5.80 20.27
CA GLU A 11 -11.73 6.66 19.11
C GLU A 11 -10.46 7.21 18.42
N THR A 12 -9.53 6.32 18.03
CA THR A 12 -8.49 6.71 17.05
C THR A 12 -8.30 5.74 15.89
N SER A 13 -8.85 4.52 15.91
CA SER A 13 -8.51 3.50 14.89
C SER A 13 -9.28 3.59 13.55
N LYS A 14 -10.06 4.64 13.27
CA LYS A 14 -10.91 4.71 12.06
C LYS A 14 -10.51 5.78 11.02
N LYS A 15 -9.49 6.60 11.29
CA LYS A 15 -9.06 7.66 10.36
C LYS A 15 -7.83 7.30 9.52
N ASP A 16 -7.02 6.33 9.91
CA ASP A 16 -5.76 6.06 9.21
C ASP A 16 -5.91 5.15 7.98
N ASP A 17 -6.89 4.26 7.93
CA ASP A 17 -7.05 3.33 6.80
C ASP A 17 -7.63 3.97 5.52
N LYS A 18 -8.25 5.16 5.61
CA LYS A 18 -8.93 5.80 4.45
C LYS A 18 -8.00 6.72 3.66
N SER A 19 -7.10 7.42 4.36
CA SER A 19 -6.16 8.39 3.77
C SER A 19 -5.08 7.73 2.90
N GLU A 20 -4.58 6.54 3.27
CA GLU A 20 -3.54 5.85 2.49
C GLU A 20 -4.06 5.11 1.25
N ILE A 21 -5.35 4.75 1.23
CA ILE A 21 -5.96 4.05 0.09
C ILE A 21 -6.27 5.02 -1.06
N GLU A 22 -6.71 6.24 -0.75
CA GLU A 22 -7.03 7.29 -1.74
C GLU A 22 -5.79 7.74 -2.55
N ASN A 23 -4.61 7.84 -1.92
CA ASN A 23 -3.38 8.31 -2.60
C ASN A 23 -2.88 7.38 -3.73
N VAL A 24 -3.32 6.12 -3.77
CA VAL A 24 -2.81 5.13 -4.75
C VAL A 24 -3.73 4.94 -5.94
N GLU A 25 -5.04 5.05 -5.76
CA GLU A 25 -5.95 5.12 -6.92
C GLU A 25 -5.62 6.37 -7.73
N GLU A 26 -5.33 7.49 -7.06
CA GLU A 26 -4.83 8.70 -7.71
C GLU A 26 -3.49 8.47 -8.43
N ALA A 27 -2.53 7.73 -7.84
CA ALA A 27 -1.28 7.39 -8.53
C ALA A 27 -1.48 6.47 -9.75
N VAL A 28 -2.48 5.59 -9.73
CA VAL A 28 -2.83 4.71 -10.85
C VAL A 28 -3.60 5.45 -11.94
N GLU A 29 -4.47 6.39 -11.56
CA GLU A 29 -5.13 7.29 -12.50
C GLU A 29 -4.15 8.28 -13.13
N ASP A 30 -3.18 8.79 -12.36
CA ASP A 30 -2.07 9.61 -12.85
C ASP A 30 -1.23 8.84 -13.88
N LEU A 31 -1.02 7.52 -13.72
CA LEU A 31 -0.37 6.69 -14.74
C LEU A 31 -1.17 6.67 -16.05
N LYS A 32 -2.51 6.61 -15.98
CA LYS A 32 -3.39 6.64 -17.15
C LYS A 32 -3.49 8.04 -17.78
N GLN A 33 -3.42 9.11 -17.00
CA GLN A 33 -3.44 10.49 -17.51
C GLN A 33 -2.10 10.92 -18.10
N GLY A 34 -0.97 10.55 -17.48
CA GLY A 34 0.37 10.76 -18.02
C GLY A 34 0.57 10.10 -19.40
N GLU A 35 -0.22 9.05 -19.69
CA GLU A 35 -0.29 8.41 -21.00
C GLU A 35 -0.65 9.35 -22.15
N LYS A 36 -1.49 10.37 -21.88
CA LYS A 36 -1.90 11.39 -22.85
C LYS A 36 -0.86 12.49 -23.07
N ASN A 37 -0.02 12.77 -22.05
CA ASN A 37 0.88 13.93 -22.06
C ASN A 37 2.34 13.58 -22.36
N GLY A 38 2.72 12.30 -22.36
CA GLY A 38 4.01 11.82 -22.88
C GLY A 38 5.28 12.28 -22.13
N SER A 39 5.18 13.09 -21.07
CA SER A 39 6.34 13.73 -20.44
C SER A 39 7.16 12.82 -19.50
N GLU A 40 8.48 12.94 -19.53
CA GLU A 40 9.34 12.21 -18.59
C GLU A 40 9.06 12.58 -17.12
N GLU A 41 8.62 13.81 -16.87
CA GLU A 41 8.24 14.31 -15.55
C GLU A 41 7.10 13.53 -14.90
N TRP A 42 6.12 13.08 -15.69
CA TRP A 42 5.00 12.31 -15.15
C TRP A 42 5.49 10.94 -14.63
N ARG A 43 6.40 10.27 -15.37
CA ARG A 43 6.98 8.98 -14.97
C ARG A 43 7.73 9.11 -13.65
N THR A 44 8.51 10.17 -13.51
CA THR A 44 9.27 10.45 -12.29
C THR A 44 8.34 10.69 -11.10
N LYS A 45 7.27 11.48 -11.27
CA LYS A 45 6.26 11.70 -10.22
C LYS A 45 5.53 10.41 -9.84
N ALA A 46 5.10 9.61 -10.82
CA ALA A 46 4.40 8.35 -10.55
C ALA A 46 5.30 7.32 -9.84
N LYS A 47 6.58 7.23 -10.23
CA LYS A 47 7.57 6.42 -9.50
C LYS A 47 7.77 6.92 -8.07
N ALA A 48 7.90 8.23 -7.86
CA ALA A 48 8.06 8.80 -6.53
C ALA A 48 6.84 8.55 -5.63
N LYS A 49 5.62 8.72 -6.16
CA LYS A 49 4.37 8.38 -5.44
C LYS A 49 4.33 6.88 -5.08
N TRP A 50 4.71 6.01 -6.02
CA TRP A 50 4.77 4.56 -5.79
C TRP A 50 5.79 4.17 -4.70
N GLU A 51 7.02 4.68 -4.77
CA GLU A 51 8.05 4.38 -3.77
C GLU A 51 7.66 4.86 -2.38
N LYS A 52 7.03 6.05 -2.28
CA LYS A 52 6.50 6.55 -1.01
C LYS A 52 5.43 5.61 -0.44
N PHE A 53 4.41 5.26 -1.23
CA PHE A 53 3.36 4.33 -0.80
C PHE A 53 3.93 2.97 -0.39
N ARG A 54 4.91 2.46 -1.14
CA ARG A 54 5.58 1.20 -0.84
C ARG A 54 6.29 1.27 0.50
N ALA A 55 7.09 2.31 0.74
CA ALA A 55 7.82 2.48 1.99
C ALA A 55 6.89 2.60 3.20
N GLU A 56 5.80 3.37 3.08
CA GLU A 56 4.77 3.50 4.10
C GLU A 56 4.11 2.13 4.39
N SER A 57 3.77 1.38 3.34
CA SER A 57 3.18 0.04 3.46
C SER A 57 4.13 -0.96 4.12
N GLU A 58 5.41 -0.96 3.73
CA GLU A 58 6.46 -1.82 4.29
C GLU A 58 6.65 -1.51 5.78
N THR A 59 6.66 -0.23 6.17
CA THR A 59 6.75 0.19 7.58
C THR A 59 5.58 -0.34 8.42
N VAL A 60 4.35 -0.26 7.92
CA VAL A 60 3.16 -0.78 8.62
C VAL A 60 3.21 -2.31 8.74
N ILE A 61 3.66 -2.99 7.69
CA ILE A 61 3.85 -4.44 7.68
C ILE A 61 4.90 -4.86 8.72
N GLU A 62 6.06 -4.21 8.74
CA GLU A 62 7.14 -4.49 9.68
C GLU A 62 6.70 -4.24 11.13
N SER A 63 6.01 -3.13 11.39
CA SER A 63 5.43 -2.86 12.71
C SER A 63 4.44 -3.93 13.14
N THR A 64 3.65 -4.47 12.20
CA THR A 64 2.70 -5.55 12.47
C THR A 64 3.41 -6.89 12.72
N ASP A 65 4.46 -7.20 11.95
CA ASP A 65 5.32 -8.37 12.16
C ASP A 65 5.94 -8.35 13.57
N LEU A 66 6.45 -7.19 14.02
CA LEU A 66 7.00 -7.04 15.37
C LEU A 66 5.96 -7.29 16.47
N LYS A 67 4.72 -6.80 16.31
CA LYS A 67 3.63 -7.04 17.27
C LYS A 67 3.21 -8.51 17.32
N ILE A 68 3.20 -9.18 16.17
CA ILE A 68 2.93 -10.63 16.07
C ILE A 68 4.00 -11.40 16.86
N GLU A 69 5.26 -11.08 16.67
CA GLU A 69 6.37 -11.71 17.41
C GLU A 69 6.29 -11.45 18.92
N GLU A 70 5.93 -10.24 19.33
CA GLU A 70 5.72 -9.90 20.75
C GLU A 70 4.56 -10.70 21.35
N LEU A 71 3.42 -10.81 20.66
CA LEU A 71 2.27 -11.57 21.13
C LEU A 71 2.56 -13.06 21.21
N ARG A 72 3.32 -13.62 20.26
CA ARG A 72 3.78 -15.02 20.32
C ARG A 72 4.58 -15.29 21.60
N LYS A 73 5.50 -14.39 21.97
CA LYS A 73 6.25 -14.49 23.22
C LYS A 73 5.34 -14.38 24.45
N LYS A 74 4.43 -13.39 24.47
CA LYS A 74 3.46 -13.23 25.56
C LYS A 74 2.58 -14.45 25.74
N ILE A 75 2.12 -15.07 24.65
CA ILE A 75 1.33 -16.32 24.70
C ILE A 75 2.13 -17.42 25.41
N THR A 76 3.40 -17.61 25.05
CA THR A 76 4.26 -18.64 25.67
C THR A 76 4.54 -18.39 27.15
N GLU A 77 4.48 -17.14 27.60
CA GLU A 77 4.76 -16.72 28.97
C GLU A 77 3.49 -16.57 29.84
N SER A 78 2.30 -16.58 29.22
CA SER A 78 1.03 -16.23 29.87
C SER A 78 0.27 -17.41 30.49
N GLY A 79 -0.63 -17.12 31.44
CA GLY A 79 -1.56 -18.12 31.98
C GLY A 79 -2.72 -18.44 31.03
N VAL A 80 -3.50 -19.49 31.34
CA VAL A 80 -4.58 -20.04 30.47
C VAL A 80 -5.59 -18.97 29.99
N THR A 81 -5.98 -18.03 30.84
CA THR A 81 -6.96 -16.98 30.51
C THR A 81 -6.40 -15.90 29.59
N GLU A 82 -5.13 -15.56 29.75
CA GLU A 82 -4.44 -14.55 28.94
C GLU A 82 -4.03 -15.12 27.58
N HIS A 83 -3.72 -16.42 27.55
CA HIS A 83 -3.43 -17.17 26.33
C HIS A 83 -4.57 -17.05 25.32
N GLU A 84 -5.83 -17.28 25.70
CA GLU A 84 -6.95 -17.20 24.76
C GLU A 84 -7.13 -15.79 24.18
N LYS A 85 -6.95 -14.75 25.01
CA LYS A 85 -7.01 -13.36 24.58
C LYS A 85 -5.91 -13.03 23.59
N PHE A 86 -4.66 -13.39 23.90
CA PHE A 86 -3.52 -13.11 23.03
C PHE A 86 -3.57 -13.95 21.75
N SER A 87 -4.07 -15.19 21.78
CA SER A 87 -4.25 -16.01 20.57
C SER A 87 -5.26 -15.36 19.60
N LYS A 88 -6.39 -14.85 20.10
CA LYS A 88 -7.37 -14.14 19.23
C LYS A 88 -6.78 -12.88 18.60
N GLU A 89 -5.98 -12.13 19.37
CA GLU A 89 -5.29 -10.94 18.86
C GLU A 89 -4.23 -11.30 17.82
N LEU A 90 -3.45 -12.35 18.08
CA LEU A 90 -2.45 -12.90 17.17
C LEU A 90 -3.08 -13.32 15.84
N ASP A 91 -4.13 -14.13 15.86
CA ASP A 91 -4.83 -14.61 14.66
C ASP A 91 -5.32 -13.42 13.80
N SER A 92 -5.90 -12.41 14.45
CA SER A 92 -6.38 -11.19 13.79
C SER A 92 -5.23 -10.43 13.11
N LEU A 93 -4.10 -10.25 13.79
CA LEU A 93 -2.93 -9.56 13.24
C LEU A 93 -2.29 -10.36 12.11
N GLU A 94 -2.17 -11.68 12.22
CA GLU A 94 -1.62 -12.53 11.16
C GLU A 94 -2.47 -12.46 9.89
N VAL A 95 -3.80 -12.51 10.02
CA VAL A 95 -4.73 -12.35 8.89
C VAL A 95 -4.61 -10.95 8.28
N LYS A 96 -4.59 -9.90 9.11
CA LYS A 96 -4.44 -8.51 8.64
C LYS A 96 -3.12 -8.33 7.89
N ASN A 97 -2.03 -8.82 8.45
CA ASN A 97 -0.69 -8.68 7.88
C ASN A 97 -0.55 -9.43 6.54
N LYS A 98 -1.06 -10.67 6.47
CA LYS A 98 -1.14 -11.44 5.21
C LYS A 98 -1.94 -10.69 4.15
N ARG A 99 -3.05 -10.06 4.54
CA ARG A 99 -3.86 -9.24 3.63
C ARG A 99 -3.09 -8.02 3.12
N LEU A 100 -2.34 -7.33 3.99
CA LEU A 100 -1.51 -6.18 3.62
C LEU A 100 -0.39 -6.58 2.64
N LYS A 101 0.37 -7.64 2.95
CA LYS A 101 1.41 -8.21 2.07
C LYS A 101 0.84 -8.55 0.68
N ASN A 102 -0.33 -9.20 0.63
CA ASN A 102 -1.00 -9.52 -0.63
C ASN A 102 -1.48 -8.28 -1.40
N LYS A 103 -2.00 -7.26 -0.71
CA LYS A 103 -2.42 -6.00 -1.35
C LYS A 103 -1.21 -5.28 -1.96
N LEU A 104 -0.11 -5.18 -1.22
CA LEU A 104 1.13 -4.57 -1.69
C LEU A 104 1.66 -5.28 -2.94
N ALA A 105 1.70 -6.62 -2.92
CA ALA A 105 2.14 -7.42 -4.06
C ALA A 105 1.27 -7.22 -5.31
N LYS A 106 -0.07 -7.23 -5.16
CA LYS A 106 -1.01 -6.96 -6.28
C LYS A 106 -0.81 -5.56 -6.86
N ARG A 107 -0.63 -4.56 -5.99
CA ARG A 107 -0.39 -3.17 -6.43
C ARG A 107 0.95 -3.04 -7.15
N ALA A 108 2.01 -3.67 -6.65
CA ALA A 108 3.32 -3.68 -7.30
C ALA A 108 3.26 -4.30 -8.70
N HIS A 109 2.54 -5.41 -8.86
CA HIS A 109 2.31 -6.04 -10.16
C HIS A 109 1.56 -5.10 -11.12
N SER A 110 0.47 -4.46 -10.67
CA SER A 110 -0.31 -3.50 -11.46
C SER A 110 0.53 -2.30 -11.90
N PHE A 111 1.28 -1.70 -10.96
CA PHE A 111 2.15 -0.56 -11.23
C PHE A 111 3.21 -0.89 -12.30
N ARG A 112 3.88 -2.04 -12.16
CA ARG A 112 4.87 -2.52 -13.14
C ARG A 112 4.23 -2.76 -14.52
N GLY A 113 3.05 -3.37 -14.56
CA GLY A 113 2.31 -3.59 -15.79
C GLY A 113 1.99 -2.29 -16.53
N ASN A 114 1.48 -1.29 -15.81
CA ASN A 114 1.17 0.03 -16.37
C ASN A 114 2.43 0.74 -16.89
N LEU A 115 3.55 0.66 -16.16
CA LEU A 115 4.82 1.25 -16.58
C LEU A 115 5.35 0.62 -17.87
N MET A 116 5.27 -0.71 -17.99
CA MET A 116 5.68 -1.45 -19.20
C MET A 116 4.78 -1.08 -20.39
N GLY A 117 3.47 -1.11 -20.21
CA GLY A 117 2.51 -0.77 -21.28
C GLY A 117 2.70 0.66 -21.80
N PHE A 118 2.99 1.63 -20.92
CA PHE A 118 3.35 2.98 -21.38
C PHE A 118 4.65 2.99 -22.18
N SER A 119 5.68 2.23 -21.76
CA SER A 119 6.94 2.16 -22.50
C SER A 119 6.77 1.58 -23.90
N GLU A 120 5.90 0.59 -24.07
CA GLU A 120 5.60 -0.01 -25.38
C GLU A 120 4.84 0.98 -26.28
N ARG A 121 3.77 1.61 -25.77
CA ARG A 121 2.99 2.59 -26.53
C ARG A 121 3.80 3.83 -26.90
N ALA A 122 4.75 4.25 -26.06
CA ALA A 122 5.68 5.33 -26.40
C ALA A 122 6.58 4.95 -27.58
N LYS A 123 7.11 3.72 -27.62
CA LYS A 123 7.93 3.21 -28.73
C LYS A 123 7.12 3.12 -30.02
N GLU A 124 5.89 2.62 -29.97
CA GLU A 124 5.01 2.56 -31.15
C GLU A 124 4.73 3.94 -31.74
N ARG A 125 4.45 4.94 -30.89
CA ARG A 125 4.23 6.32 -31.35
C ARG A 125 5.48 6.91 -31.99
N GLN A 126 6.65 6.67 -31.41
CA GLN A 126 7.92 7.08 -32.00
C GLN A 126 8.16 6.42 -33.35
N HIS A 127 7.93 5.11 -33.46
CA HIS A 127 8.09 4.38 -34.72
C HIS A 127 7.17 4.92 -35.81
N LYS A 128 5.87 5.12 -35.51
CA LYS A 128 4.91 5.69 -36.47
C LYS A 128 5.33 7.08 -36.93
N PHE A 129 5.79 7.92 -36.02
CA PHE A 129 6.30 9.25 -36.37
C PHE A 129 7.54 9.16 -37.27
N GLU A 130 8.49 8.26 -36.98
CA GLU A 130 9.66 8.05 -37.84
C GLU A 130 9.29 7.49 -39.23
N GLU A 131 8.25 6.68 -39.34
CA GLU A 131 7.72 6.20 -40.62
C GLU A 131 7.05 7.33 -41.42
N GLU A 132 6.15 8.10 -40.79
CA GLU A 132 5.51 9.28 -41.41
C GLU A 132 6.58 10.25 -41.94
N PHE A 133 7.60 10.53 -41.13
CA PHE A 133 8.69 11.46 -41.50
C PHE A 133 9.62 10.94 -42.61
N LYS A 134 9.69 9.62 -42.85
CA LYS A 134 10.48 9.04 -43.95
C LYS A 134 9.73 8.99 -45.28
N HIS A 135 8.41 9.17 -45.25
CA HIS A 135 7.54 9.10 -46.41
C HIS A 135 7.03 10.47 -46.88
N ASP A 136 7.32 11.54 -46.13
CA ASP A 136 7.27 12.95 -46.55
C ASP A 136 8.60 13.43 -47.16
#